data_AF-A0A7X9GC04-F1
#
_entry.id   AF-A0A7X9GC04-F1
#
_cell.length_a   1.000
_cell.length_b   1.000
_cell.length_c   1.000
_cell.angle_alpha   90.00
_cell.angle_beta   90.00
_cell.angle_gamma   90.00
#
_symmetry.space_group_name_H-M   'P 1'
#
loop_
_entity.id
_entity.type
_entity.pdbx_description
1 polymer ?
#
loop_
_entity_poly.entity_id
_entity_poly.type
_entity_poly.pdbx_seq_one_letter_code
_entity_poly.pdbx_strand_id
1 'polypeptide(L)' 'VAPPKEVVTGTVDGIDIMELDEAVEVLWAEGIYAESGMGCTGPIVMVNEAKLNAALKILAKAGYDVGEAEDC' A
#
# COMPACT_ATOMS: atom_id res chain seq x y z
N VAL A 1 12.91 8.38 1.11
CA VAL A 1 13.92 7.35 1.46
C VAL A 1 13.18 6.14 1.96
N ALA A 2 13.50 4.93 1.47
CA ALA A 2 12.81 3.72 1.89
C ALA A 2 13.02 3.45 3.39
N PRO A 3 11.95 3.17 4.17
CA PRO A 3 12.06 2.75 5.56
C PRO A 3 12.82 1.42 5.67
N PRO A 4 13.24 1.00 6.88
CA PRO A 4 13.80 -0.33 7.08
C PRO A 4 12.82 -1.39 6.58
N LYS A 5 13.33 -2.33 5.77
CA LYS A 5 12.54 -3.41 5.19
C LYS A 5 11.83 -4.19 6.30
N GLU A 6 10.53 -4.32 6.15
CA GLU A 6 9.68 -5.09 7.08
C GLU A 6 8.93 -6.18 6.32
N VAL A 7 8.37 -7.13 7.07
CA VAL A 7 7.58 -8.22 6.47
C VAL A 7 6.29 -7.61 5.96
N VAL A 8 6.07 -7.66 4.66
CA VAL A 8 4.85 -7.17 4.02
C VAL A 8 3.93 -8.37 3.80
N THR A 9 2.89 -8.48 4.62
CA THR A 9 1.88 -9.55 4.56
C THR A 9 0.52 -9.03 4.13
N GLY A 10 0.26 -7.73 4.30
CA GLY A 10 -0.94 -7.07 3.84
C GLY A 10 -0.79 -6.60 2.40
N THR A 11 -1.86 -6.67 1.64
CA THR A 11 -1.92 -6.22 0.24
C THR A 11 -3.03 -5.19 0.09
N VAL A 12 -2.72 -4.13 -0.64
CA VAL A 12 -3.64 -3.05 -1.00
C VAL A 12 -3.81 -3.10 -2.51
N ASP A 13 -5.00 -3.45 -2.96
CA ASP A 13 -5.41 -3.37 -4.36
C ASP A 13 -6.15 -2.06 -4.67
N GLY A 14 -6.45 -1.84 -5.96
CA GLY A 14 -7.15 -0.63 -6.42
C GLY A 14 -6.24 0.55 -6.76
N ILE A 15 -4.92 0.36 -6.76
CA ILE A 15 -3.94 1.41 -7.13
C ILE A 15 -3.58 1.24 -8.60
N ASP A 16 -3.61 2.32 -9.40
CA ASP A 16 -3.19 2.27 -10.79
C ASP A 16 -1.69 1.97 -10.89
N ILE A 17 -1.28 1.20 -11.91
CA ILE A 17 0.12 0.87 -12.15
C ILE A 17 0.97 2.11 -12.40
N MET A 18 0.38 3.19 -12.93
CA MET A 18 1.07 4.46 -13.12
C MET A 18 1.31 5.21 -11.81
N GLU A 19 0.54 4.91 -10.76
CA GLU A 19 0.61 5.58 -9.45
C GLU A 19 1.26 4.71 -8.37
N LEU A 20 1.64 3.48 -8.71
CA LEU A 20 2.17 2.48 -7.77
C LEU A 20 3.42 2.99 -7.03
N ASP A 21 4.31 3.65 -7.76
CA ASP A 21 5.53 4.23 -7.20
C ASP A 21 5.21 5.39 -6.26
N GLU A 22 4.25 6.26 -6.62
CA GLU A 22 3.81 7.36 -5.74
C GLU A 22 3.14 6.84 -4.48
N ALA A 23 2.27 5.83 -4.58
CA ALA A 23 1.62 5.21 -3.44
C ALA A 23 2.64 4.63 -2.44
N VAL A 24 3.68 3.98 -2.95
CA VAL A 24 4.79 3.48 -2.13
C VAL A 24 5.56 4.63 -1.48
N GLU A 25 5.86 5.70 -2.22
CA GLU A 25 6.55 6.88 -1.68
C GLU A 25 5.74 7.61 -0.60
N VAL A 26 4.43 7.75 -0.79
CA VAL A 26 3.49 8.35 0.19
C VAL A 26 3.53 7.56 1.50
N LEU A 27 3.51 6.23 1.43
CA LEU A 27 3.61 5.37 2.61
C LEU A 27 4.99 5.49 3.27
N TRP A 28 6.05 5.54 2.47
CA TRP A 28 7.41 5.73 2.97
C TRP A 28 7.59 7.07 3.69
N ALA A 29 6.94 8.14 3.20
CA ALA A 29 6.96 9.46 3.83
C ALA A 29 6.34 9.45 5.24
N GLU A 30 5.34 8.60 5.45
CA GLU A 30 4.69 8.36 6.75
C GLU A 30 5.41 7.30 7.61
N GLY A 31 6.54 6.74 7.12
CA GLY A 31 7.33 5.73 7.84
C GLY A 31 6.77 4.31 7.77
N ILE A 32 5.88 4.05 6.81
CA ILE A 32 5.34 2.72 6.52
C ILE A 32 6.15 2.12 5.39
N TYR A 33 6.72 0.93 5.59
CA TYR A 33 7.44 0.26 4.51
C TYR A 33 6.42 -0.43 3.59
N ALA A 34 6.55 -0.11 2.32
CA ALA A 34 5.67 -0.59 1.26
C ALA A 34 6.49 -1.08 0.07
N GLU A 35 5.99 -2.10 -0.62
CA GLU A 35 6.55 -2.63 -1.86
C GLU A 35 5.46 -2.71 -2.93
N SER A 36 5.78 -2.34 -4.16
CA SER A 36 4.91 -2.56 -5.32
C SER A 36 4.91 -4.03 -5.75
N GLY A 37 3.75 -4.56 -6.13
CA GLY A 37 3.60 -5.92 -6.64
C GLY A 37 2.52 -6.04 -7.72
N MET A 38 2.36 -7.26 -8.24
CA MET A 38 1.25 -7.65 -9.10
C MET A 38 0.51 -8.81 -8.45
N GLY A 39 -0.71 -8.55 -8.02
CA GLY A 39 -1.65 -9.56 -7.57
C GLY A 39 -2.32 -10.25 -8.76
N CYS A 40 -3.21 -11.21 -8.46
CA CYS A 40 -3.96 -11.93 -9.48
C CYS A 40 -4.87 -11.00 -10.31
N THR A 41 -5.32 -9.90 -9.71
CA THR A 41 -6.31 -8.96 -10.27
C THR A 41 -5.69 -7.68 -10.82
N GLY A 42 -4.37 -7.49 -10.69
CA GLY A 42 -3.70 -6.27 -11.15
C GLY A 42 -2.56 -5.79 -10.24
N PRO A 43 -2.10 -4.54 -10.42
CA PRO A 43 -1.13 -3.91 -9.54
C PRO A 43 -1.63 -3.81 -8.09
N ILE A 44 -0.75 -4.10 -7.14
CA ILE A 44 -1.03 -4.04 -5.70
C ILE A 44 0.16 -3.41 -4.96
N VAL A 45 -0.10 -2.83 -3.80
CA VAL A 45 0.94 -2.36 -2.86
C VAL A 45 0.92 -3.25 -1.62
N MET A 46 2.07 -3.82 -1.30
CA MET A 46 2.27 -4.71 -0.16
C MET A 46 2.82 -3.92 1.02
N VAL A 47 2.20 -4.06 2.18
CA VAL A 47 2.58 -3.39 3.44
C VAL A 47 2.54 -4.37 4.60
N ASN A 48 3.09 -4.01 5.75
CA ASN A 48 2.89 -4.81 6.95
C ASN A 48 1.41 -4.82 7.36
N GLU A 49 0.86 -6.00 7.68
CA GLU A 49 -0.54 -6.15 8.10
C GLU A 49 -0.91 -5.30 9.33
N ALA A 50 0.01 -5.13 10.28
CA ALA A 50 -0.22 -4.25 11.43
C ALA A 50 -0.36 -2.77 11.04
N LYS A 51 0.18 -2.39 9.87
CA LYS A 51 0.11 -1.03 9.30
C LYS A 51 -0.87 -0.92 8.13
N LEU A 52 -1.50 -2.01 7.69
CA LEU A 52 -2.44 -2.02 6.56
C LEU A 52 -3.55 -0.99 6.75
N ASN A 53 -4.19 -0.98 7.92
CA ASN A 53 -5.22 0.00 8.26
C ASN A 53 -4.74 1.46 8.23
N ALA A 54 -3.48 1.71 8.59
CA ALA A 54 -2.89 3.05 8.51
C ALA A 54 -2.58 3.41 7.05
N ALA A 55 -2.00 2.47 6.30
CA ALA A 55 -1.69 2.61 4.89
C ALA A 55 -2.94 2.93 4.06
N LEU A 56 -4.03 2.17 4.24
CA LEU A 56 -5.33 2.42 3.61
C LEU A 56 -5.83 3.83 3.89
N LYS A 57 -5.76 4.29 5.15
CA LYS A 57 -6.18 5.66 5.51
C LYS A 57 -5.31 6.75 4.88
N ILE A 58 -4.01 6.51 4.78
CA ILE A 58 -3.07 7.45 4.16
C ILE A 58 -3.33 7.52 2.65
N LEU A 59 -3.47 6.37 2.00
CA LEU A 59 -3.72 6.26 0.57
C LEU A 59 -5.10 6.83 0.19
N ALA A 60 -6.15 6.52 0.96
CA ALA A 60 -7.47 7.12 0.77
C ALA A 60 -7.44 8.66 0.95
N LYS A 61 -6.62 9.18 1.86
CA LYS A 61 -6.40 10.63 2.02
C LYS A 61 -5.61 11.25 0.86
N ALA A 62 -4.70 10.48 0.25
CA ALA A 62 -3.96 10.89 -0.93
C ALA A 62 -4.82 10.89 -2.20
N GLY A 63 -5.99 10.26 -2.17
CA GLY A 63 -6.95 10.23 -3.27
C GLY A 63 -7.02 8.91 -4.03
N TYR A 64 -6.38 7.86 -3.53
CA TYR A 64 -6.45 6.52 -4.12
C TYR A 64 -7.76 5.81 -3.73
N ASP A 65 -8.43 5.19 -4.70
CA ASP A 65 -9.60 4.31 -4.51
C ASP A 65 -9.16 2.92 -4.01
N VAL A 66 -8.56 2.89 -2.83
CA VAL A 66 -8.17 1.64 -2.15
C VAL A 66 -9.33 1.09 -1.34
N GLY A 67 -9.65 -0.19 -1.53
CA GLY A 67 -10.74 -0.86 -0.82
C GLY A 67 -10.49 -0.92 0.69
N GLU A 68 -11.55 -0.82 1.50
CA GLU A 68 -11.50 -1.24 2.90
C GLU A 68 -11.05 -2.71 2.92
N ALA A 69 -10.11 -3.07 3.80
CA ALA A 69 -9.61 -4.44 3.90
C ALA A 69 -10.80 -5.39 4.10
N GLU A 70 -11.23 -6.06 3.03
CA GLU A 70 -12.26 -7.10 3.11
C GLU A 70 -11.62 -8.30 3.81
N ASP A 71 -11.87 -8.38 5.13
CA ASP A 71 -11.67 -9.54 5.98
C ASP A 71 -12.49 -10.70 5.38
N CYS A 72 -11.84 -11.55 4.59
CA CYS A 72 -12.40 -12.78 4.01
C CYS A 72 -11.99 -14.00 4.81
#